data_AF-H3H3K6-F1
#
_entry.id   AF-H3H3K6-F1
#
_cell.length_a   1.000
_cell.length_b   1.000
_cell.length_c   1.000
_cell.angle_alpha   90.00
_cell.angle_beta   90.00
_cell.angle_gamma   90.00
#
_symmetry.space_group_name_H-M   'P 1'
#
loop_
_entity.id
_entity.type
_entity.pdbx_description
1 polymer ?
#
loop_
_entity_poly.entity_id
_entity_poly.type
_entity_poly.pdbx_seq_one_letter_code
_entity_poly.pdbx_strand_id
1 'polypeptide(L)'
;MAIKSVRWSTVTVYEFPVGMGGSAVPRRGGPAVGLTGAPQSVWSTSVDAAQRELATEEAALRLQAQSRQAHRHRRRVRWLKPLERIVMLEKAGYSEERIYRMLMESSSIAQSRRLSLRVASLQCAA
;
A
#
# COMPACT_ATOMS: atom_id res chain seq x y z
N MET A 1 37.58 22.95 1.25
CA MET A 1 37.23 21.51 1.21
C MET A 1 35.88 21.37 0.53
N ALA A 2 35.75 20.52 -0.49
CA ALA A 2 34.46 20.25 -1.13
C ALA A 2 33.61 19.31 -0.26
N ILE A 3 32.38 19.71 0.03
CA ILE A 3 31.42 18.90 0.79
C ILE A 3 30.94 17.78 -0.13
N LYS A 4 31.19 16.52 0.25
CA LYS A 4 30.65 15.35 -0.45
C LYS A 4 29.16 15.23 -0.13
N SER A 5 28.33 15.02 -1.15
CA SER A 5 26.90 14.78 -0.97
C SER A 5 26.45 13.59 -1.81
N VAL A 6 25.37 12.95 -1.36
CA VAL A 6 24.69 11.85 -2.07
C VAL A 6 23.34 12.35 -2.53
N ARG A 7 22.98 12.02 -3.77
CA ARG A 7 21.69 12.38 -4.37
C ARG A 7 21.08 11.17 -5.06
N TRP A 8 19.75 11.05 -4.94
CA TRP A 8 18.97 10.13 -5.74
C TRP A 8 18.91 10.63 -7.19
N SER A 9 19.38 9.84 -8.14
CA SER A 9 19.39 10.21 -9.56
C SER A 9 18.25 9.59 -10.34
N THR A 10 17.87 8.35 -9.99
CA THR A 10 17.03 7.50 -10.83
C THR A 10 15.94 6.87 -9.98
N VAL A 11 14.72 6.88 -10.51
CA VAL A 11 13.56 6.14 -9.98
C VAL A 11 13.29 5.00 -10.95
N THR A 12 13.20 3.79 -10.43
CA THR A 12 12.73 2.62 -11.18
C THR A 12 11.40 2.18 -10.60
N VAL A 13 10.39 2.10 -11.46
CA VAL A 13 9.03 1.67 -11.10
C VAL A 13 8.81 0.26 -11.62
N TYR A 14 8.30 -0.58 -10.74
CA TYR A 14 7.91 -1.95 -11.04
C TYR A 14 6.41 -2.08 -10.81
N GLU A 15 5.66 -2.40 -11.86
CA GLU A 15 4.22 -2.61 -11.76
C GLU A 15 3.94 -4.10 -11.66
N PHE A 16 3.22 -4.52 -10.62
CA PHE A 16 2.94 -5.92 -10.37
C PHE A 16 1.43 -6.18 -10.40
N PRO A 17 1.01 -7.40 -10.80
CA PRO A 17 -0.37 -7.80 -10.62
C PRO A 17 -0.71 -7.93 -9.14
N VAL A 18 -1.97 -7.64 -8.83
CA VAL A 18 -2.54 -7.84 -7.49
C VAL A 18 -2.64 -9.34 -7.20
N GLY A 19 -2.31 -9.74 -5.99
CA GLY A 19 -2.43 -11.11 -5.53
C GLY A 19 -2.68 -11.24 -4.05
N MET A 20 -2.62 -12.48 -3.57
CA MET A 20 -2.82 -12.82 -2.17
C MET A 20 -1.58 -12.49 -1.34
N GLY A 21 -1.74 -11.66 -0.32
CA GLY A 21 -0.65 -11.13 0.48
C GLY A 21 -0.36 -11.93 1.75
N GLY A 22 0.20 -13.14 1.62
CA GLY A 22 0.49 -13.99 2.80
C GLY A 22 1.42 -13.37 3.86
N SER A 23 2.23 -12.39 3.47
CA SER A 23 3.18 -11.70 4.35
C SER A 23 2.57 -10.54 5.17
N ALA A 24 1.41 -10.02 4.78
CA ALA A 24 0.83 -8.80 5.34
C ALA A 24 -0.61 -9.00 5.83
N VAL A 25 -0.76 -9.50 7.06
CA VAL A 25 -2.09 -9.72 7.68
C VAL A 25 -2.72 -8.39 8.13
N PRO A 26 -3.88 -7.97 7.59
CA PRO A 26 -4.50 -6.71 7.96
C PRO A 26 -5.04 -6.72 9.39
N ARG A 27 -4.76 -5.66 10.17
CA ARG A 27 -5.26 -5.55 11.57
C ARG A 27 -6.79 -5.47 11.67
N ARG A 28 -7.46 -4.96 10.63
CA ARG A 28 -8.92 -4.70 10.63
C ARG A 28 -9.73 -5.85 9.98
N GLY A 29 -9.18 -7.06 9.93
CA GLY A 29 -9.82 -8.23 9.28
C GLY A 29 -9.71 -8.16 7.76
N GLY A 30 -10.48 -8.98 7.03
CA GLY A 30 -10.46 -9.04 5.56
C GLY A 30 -9.32 -9.90 4.99
N PRO A 31 -9.40 -10.32 3.71
CA PRO A 31 -8.34 -11.09 3.08
C PRO A 31 -7.08 -10.23 2.96
N ALA A 32 -5.91 -10.87 3.05
CA ALA A 32 -4.64 -10.21 2.83
C ALA A 32 -4.38 -10.02 1.33
N VAL A 33 -4.03 -8.79 0.94
CA VAL A 33 -3.74 -8.42 -0.45
C VAL A 33 -2.26 -8.04 -0.55
N GLY A 34 -1.63 -8.45 -1.64
CA GLY A 34 -0.25 -8.18 -1.94
C GLY A 34 -0.01 -8.09 -3.45
N LEU A 35 1.27 -8.18 -3.82
CA LEU A 35 1.73 -8.25 -5.20
C LEU A 35 2.16 -9.69 -5.48
N THR A 36 1.96 -10.17 -6.69
CA THR A 36 2.28 -11.56 -7.07
C THR A 36 3.10 -11.64 -8.34
N GLY A 37 3.90 -12.70 -8.48
CA GLY A 37 4.65 -12.99 -9.71
C GLY A 37 5.73 -11.97 -10.06
N ALA A 38 6.09 -11.95 -11.34
CA ALA A 38 7.02 -11.00 -11.93
C ALA A 38 6.33 -9.66 -12.24
N PRO A 39 7.07 -8.54 -12.29
CA PRO A 39 6.50 -7.26 -12.69
C PRO A 39 5.97 -7.35 -14.13
N GLN A 40 4.78 -6.80 -14.36
CA GLN A 40 4.17 -6.65 -15.68
C GLN A 40 4.89 -5.59 -16.51
N SER A 41 5.35 -4.53 -15.85
CA SER A 41 6.10 -3.46 -16.49
C SER A 41 7.21 -2.97 -15.57
N VAL A 42 8.33 -2.58 -16.18
CA VAL A 42 9.47 -1.98 -15.49
C VAL A 42 9.92 -0.80 -16.31
N TRP A 43 9.95 0.37 -15.69
CA TRP A 43 10.44 1.58 -16.34
C TRP A 43 11.25 2.41 -15.37
N SER A 44 12.12 3.26 -15.90
CA SER A 44 12.96 4.14 -15.10
C SER A 44 12.93 5.55 -15.63
N THR A 45 13.02 6.52 -14.72
CA THR A 45 13.14 7.94 -15.05
C THR A 45 14.12 8.61 -14.10
N SER A 46 14.60 9.79 -14.47
CA SER A 46 15.39 10.60 -13.54
C SER A 46 14.50 11.20 -12.46
N VAL A 47 15.02 11.33 -11.24
CA VAL A 47 14.32 12.01 -10.13
C VAL A 47 13.92 13.43 -10.55
N ASP A 48 14.76 14.11 -11.31
CA ASP A 48 14.56 15.50 -11.75
C ASP A 48 13.47 15.63 -12.81
N ALA A 49 13.28 14.61 -13.65
CA ALA A 49 12.15 14.55 -14.57
C ALA A 49 10.84 14.29 -13.80
N ALA A 50 10.82 13.29 -12.92
CA ALA A 50 9.64 12.97 -12.12
C ALA A 50 9.17 14.15 -11.24
N GLN A 51 10.11 14.91 -10.66
CA GLN A 51 9.76 16.10 -9.88
C GLN A 51 9.12 17.21 -10.72
N ARG A 52 9.57 17.40 -11.97
CA ARG A 52 8.99 18.40 -12.88
C ARG A 52 7.59 18.00 -13.33
N GLU A 53 7.38 16.72 -13.62
CA GLU A 53 6.05 16.18 -13.97
C GLU A 53 5.06 16.40 -12.82
N LEU A 54 5.42 16.04 -11.59
CA LEU A 54 4.60 16.29 -10.40
C LEU A 54 4.30 17.78 -10.18
N ALA A 55 5.28 18.66 -10.37
CA ALA A 55 5.07 20.11 -10.23
C ALA A 55 4.09 20.64 -11.28
N THR A 56 4.13 20.08 -12.49
CA THR A 56 3.22 20.43 -13.60
C THR A 56 1.80 19.95 -13.30
N GLU A 57 1.63 18.71 -12.85
CA GLU A 57 0.33 18.17 -12.43
C GLU A 57 -0.27 18.96 -11.26
N GLU A 58 0.53 19.31 -10.26
CA GLU A 58 0.08 20.14 -9.15
C GLU A 58 -0.33 21.55 -9.60
N ALA A 59 0.38 22.15 -10.55
CA ALA A 59 0.01 23.45 -11.12
C ALA A 59 -1.32 23.36 -11.89
N ALA A 60 -1.51 22.31 -12.69
CA ALA A 60 -2.76 22.06 -13.40
C ALA A 60 -3.95 21.85 -12.44
N LEU A 61 -3.76 21.06 -11.38
CA LEU A 61 -4.77 20.85 -10.34
C LEU A 61 -5.09 22.15 -9.59
N ARG A 62 -4.10 23.01 -9.33
CA ARG A 62 -4.31 24.33 -8.71
C ARG A 62 -5.14 25.26 -9.59
N LEU A 63 -4.92 25.25 -10.91
CA LEU A 63 -5.74 26.02 -11.86
C LEU A 63 -7.20 25.53 -11.88
N GLN A 64 -7.41 24.22 -11.82
CA GLN A 64 -8.77 23.63 -11.74
C GLN A 64 -9.47 23.93 -10.41
N ALA A 65 -8.73 23.95 -9.30
CA ALA A 65 -9.25 24.16 -7.95
C ALA A 65 -9.62 25.62 -7.63
N GLN A 66 -9.30 26.59 -8.51
CA GLN A 66 -9.75 27.98 -8.34
C GLN A 66 -11.27 28.17 -8.54
N SER A 67 -12.01 27.12 -8.97
CA SER A 67 -13.47 27.14 -9.15
C SER A 67 -14.27 26.55 -7.97
N ARG A 68 -13.64 25.81 -7.04
CA ARG A 68 -14.29 25.29 -5.83
C ARG A 68 -13.24 25.20 -4.73
N GLN A 69 -13.46 25.87 -3.60
CA GLN A 69 -12.62 25.81 -2.40
C GLN A 69 -12.33 24.35 -2.00
N ALA A 70 -11.24 23.79 -2.52
CA ALA A 70 -10.88 22.40 -2.29
C ALA A 70 -9.93 22.35 -1.10
N HIS A 71 -10.48 21.85 0.00
CA HIS A 71 -9.79 21.51 1.23
C HIS A 71 -8.41 20.91 0.96
N ARG A 72 -7.41 21.45 1.66
CA ARG A 72 -6.05 20.89 1.78
C ARG A 72 -6.14 19.48 2.36
N HIS A 73 -6.34 18.47 1.50
CA HIS A 73 -6.41 17.09 1.90
C HIS A 73 -4.99 16.65 2.27
N ARG A 74 -4.64 16.75 3.56
CA ARG A 74 -3.49 16.05 4.12
C ARG A 74 -3.59 14.61 3.61
N ARG A 75 -2.57 14.14 2.87
CA ARG A 75 -2.49 12.80 2.28
C ARG A 75 -2.42 11.75 3.42
N ARG A 76 -3.52 11.55 4.16
CA ARG A 76 -3.66 10.40 5.04
C ARG A 76 -3.70 9.18 4.15
N VAL A 77 -2.77 8.26 4.38
CA VAL A 77 -2.79 6.94 3.74
C VAL A 77 -4.17 6.33 3.97
N ARG A 78 -4.92 6.15 2.89
CA ARG A 78 -6.26 5.56 2.93
C ARG A 78 -6.11 4.06 3.11
N TRP A 79 -6.55 3.55 4.25
CA TRP A 79 -6.58 2.12 4.48
C TRP A 79 -7.70 1.48 3.66
N LEU A 80 -7.37 0.45 2.90
CA LEU A 80 -8.37 -0.34 2.18
C LEU A 80 -9.35 -0.98 3.17
N LYS A 81 -10.65 -0.90 2.87
CA LYS A 81 -11.67 -1.61 3.65
C LYS A 81 -11.64 -3.11 3.32
N PRO A 82 -12.10 -4.01 4.22
CA PRO A 82 -12.18 -5.44 3.94
C PRO A 82 -12.87 -5.80 2.62
N LEU A 83 -14.03 -5.19 2.34
CA LEU A 83 -14.77 -5.42 1.10
C LEU A 83 -14.01 -4.95 -0.15
N GLU A 84 -13.30 -3.82 -0.06
CA GLU A 84 -12.48 -3.33 -1.18
C GLU A 84 -11.38 -4.32 -1.54
N ARG A 85 -10.81 -5.00 -0.54
CA ARG A 85 -9.81 -6.06 -0.77
C ARG A 85 -10.40 -7.31 -1.42
N ILE A 86 -11.62 -7.69 -1.05
CA ILE A 86 -12.35 -8.79 -1.70
C ILE A 86 -12.54 -8.45 -3.18
N VAL A 87 -13.10 -7.28 -3.48
CA VAL A 87 -13.32 -6.83 -4.86
C VAL A 87 -12.03 -6.77 -5.68
N MET A 88 -10.91 -6.35 -5.07
CA MET A 88 -9.60 -6.36 -5.74
C MET A 88 -9.15 -7.78 -6.11
N LEU A 89 -9.38 -8.76 -5.24
CA LEU A 89 -8.99 -10.15 -5.48
C LEU A 89 -9.91 -10.84 -6.50
N GLU A 90 -11.22 -10.56 -6.45
CA GLU A 90 -12.17 -11.04 -7.47
C GLU A 90 -11.78 -10.51 -8.86
N LYS A 91 -11.47 -9.21 -8.96
CA LYS A 91 -10.98 -8.61 -10.21
C LYS A 91 -9.65 -9.20 -10.68
N ALA A 92 -8.83 -9.70 -9.77
CA ALA A 92 -7.60 -10.40 -10.10
C ALA A 92 -7.81 -11.89 -10.43
N GLY A 93 -9.06 -12.36 -10.51
CA GLY A 93 -9.42 -13.71 -10.92
C GLY A 93 -9.37 -14.76 -9.80
N TYR A 94 -9.31 -14.35 -8.53
CA TYR A 94 -9.38 -15.28 -7.42
C TYR A 94 -10.83 -15.72 -7.17
N SER A 95 -11.06 -17.03 -7.06
CA SER A 95 -12.34 -17.59 -6.68
C SER A 95 -12.77 -17.17 -5.27
N GLU A 96 -14.06 -17.01 -5.04
CA GLU A 96 -14.64 -16.69 -3.73
C GLU A 96 -14.17 -17.67 -2.63
N GLU A 97 -14.15 -18.98 -2.92
CA GLU A 97 -13.68 -20.00 -1.97
C GLU A 97 -12.25 -19.73 -1.48
N ARG A 98 -11.36 -19.38 -2.41
CA ARG A 98 -9.95 -19.07 -2.11
C ARG A 98 -9.81 -17.75 -1.35
N ILE A 99 -10.64 -16.76 -1.66
CA ILE A 99 -10.68 -15.49 -0.91
C ILE A 99 -11.16 -15.74 0.52
N TYR A 100 -12.22 -16.53 0.69
CA TYR A 100 -12.76 -16.90 2.00
C TYR A 100 -11.73 -17.67 2.84
N ARG A 101 -11.02 -18.63 2.24
CA ARG A 101 -9.96 -19.38 2.94
C ARG A 101 -8.89 -18.44 3.51
N MET A 102 -8.39 -17.52 2.69
CA MET A 102 -7.40 -16.52 3.12
C MET A 102 -7.93 -15.54 4.16
N LEU A 103 -9.21 -15.15 4.05
CA LEU A 103 -9.88 -14.32 5.06
C LEU A 103 -9.84 -15.01 6.43
N MET A 104 -10.17 -16.31 6.47
CA MET A 104 -10.16 -17.09 7.70
C MET A 104 -8.75 -17.26 8.27
N GLU A 105 -7.77 -17.59 7.44
CA GLU A 105 -6.35 -17.68 7.82
C GLU A 105 -5.83 -16.35 8.38
N SER A 106 -6.10 -15.24 7.69
CA SER A 106 -5.72 -13.89 8.12
C SER A 106 -6.34 -13.53 9.47
N SER A 107 -7.60 -13.90 9.70
CA SER A 107 -8.28 -13.68 10.98
C SER A 107 -7.61 -14.46 12.12
N SER A 108 -7.31 -15.75 11.88
CA SER A 108 -6.62 -16.62 12.84
C SER A 108 -5.24 -16.04 13.22
N ILE A 109 -4.44 -15.62 12.23
CA ILE A 109 -3.13 -15.01 12.49
C ILE A 109 -3.27 -13.70 13.27
N ALA A 110 -4.24 -12.86 12.92
CA ALA A 110 -4.49 -11.60 13.63
C ALA A 110 -4.95 -11.82 15.09
N GLN A 111 -5.71 -12.88 15.37
CA GLN A 111 -6.07 -13.28 16.73
C GLN A 111 -4.85 -13.79 17.51
N SER A 112 -4.09 -14.72 16.93
CA SER A 112 -2.87 -15.27 17.53
C SER A 112 -1.86 -14.17 17.91
N ARG A 113 -1.62 -13.20 17.01
CA ARG A 113 -0.75 -12.04 17.29
C ARG A 113 -1.25 -11.20 18.45
N ARG A 114 -2.57 -10.97 18.56
CA ARG A 114 -3.17 -10.21 19.67
C ARG A 114 -2.99 -10.92 21.01
N LEU A 115 -3.14 -12.24 21.04
CA LEU A 115 -2.93 -13.03 22.25
C LEU A 115 -1.46 -13.02 22.67
N SER A 116 -0.54 -13.22 21.72
CA SER A 116 0.90 -13.21 21.97
C SER A 116 1.39 -11.88 22.56
N LEU A 117 0.90 -10.74 22.04
CA LEU A 117 1.23 -9.42 22.57
C LEU A 117 0.73 -9.21 24.00
N ARG A 118 -0.45 -9.76 24.36
CA ARG A 118 -0.97 -9.70 25.73
C ARG A 118 -0.09 -10.49 26.69
N VAL A 119 0.32 -11.69 26.31
CA VAL A 119 1.21 -12.53 27.13
C VAL A 119 2.55 -11.82 27.37
N ALA A 120 3.17 -11.27 26.31
CA ALA A 120 4.42 -10.52 26.45
C ALA A 120 4.26 -9.28 27.36
N SER A 121 3.15 -8.55 27.25
CA SER A 121 2.90 -7.38 28.11
C SER A 121 2.72 -7.75 29.59
N LEU A 122 2.15 -8.92 29.89
CA LEU A 122 2.00 -9.42 31.26
C LEU A 122 3.34 -9.90 31.84
N GLN A 123 4.21 -10.48 31.00
CA GLN A 123 5.53 -10.97 31.42
C GLN A 123 6.53 -9.84 31.68
N CYS A 124 6.46 -8.72 30.94
CA CYS A 124 7.34 -7.57 31.18
C CYS A 124 6.90 -6.64 32.32
N ALA A 125 5.70 -6.86 32.87
CA ALA A 125 5.13 -6.05 33.95
C ALA A 125 5.25 -6.72 35.34
N ALA A 126 5.85 -7.90 35.40
CA ALA A 126 6.20 -8.65 36.61
C ALA A 126 7.70 -8.59 36.85
#